data_AF-A0A285IPS3-F1
#
_entry.id   AF-A0A285IPS3-F1
#
_cell.length_a   1.000
_cell.length_b   1.000
_cell.length_c   1.000
_cell.angle_alpha   90.00
_cell.angle_beta   90.00
_cell.angle_gamma   90.00
#
_symmetry.space_group_name_H-M   'P 1'
#
loop_
_entity.id
_entity.type
_entity.pdbx_description
1 polymer ?
#
loop_
_entity_poly.entity_id
_entity_poly.type
_entity_poly.pdbx_seq_one_letter_code
_entity_poly.pdbx_strand_id
1 'polypeptide(L)'
;MSAITPPDGHLAEDAENPELIKAKIVSETARINWPQLQKFYAAGSVITVGSGHDLVEVAYAFSADDKTKVADWLAAGSVQRTTEQQAQQWFDNNTELWAVVISPWVLVQDKPAQLN
;
A
#
# COMPACT_ATOMS: atom_id res chain seq x y z
N MET A 1 -13.07 34.99 28.44
CA MET A 1 -13.32 34.16 29.64
C MET A 1 -14.00 32.88 29.15
N SER A 2 -13.39 31.71 29.01
CA SER A 2 -12.09 31.14 29.40
C SER A 2 -11.80 30.01 28.39
N ALA A 3 -10.67 30.01 27.68
CA ALA A 3 -9.45 29.26 28.02
C ALA A 3 -9.69 27.77 28.28
N ILE A 4 -9.33 26.89 27.33
CA ILE A 4 -8.37 25.78 27.51
C ILE A 4 -8.09 25.05 26.16
N THR A 5 -6.85 25.11 25.72
CA THR A 5 -6.17 24.08 24.90
C THR A 5 -5.04 23.57 25.80
N PRO A 6 -4.52 22.34 25.63
CA PRO A 6 -5.11 21.01 25.51
C PRO A 6 -4.76 20.15 26.76
N PRO A 7 -5.34 18.95 26.98
CA PRO A 7 -4.70 17.98 27.84
C PRO A 7 -3.60 17.25 27.06
N ASP A 8 -2.36 17.57 27.40
CA ASP A 8 -1.23 16.63 27.33
C ASP A 8 -1.63 15.35 28.09
N GLY A 9 -1.65 14.20 27.41
CA GLY A 9 -1.98 12.93 28.07
C GLY A 9 -2.69 11.88 27.22
N HIS A 10 -2.11 11.51 26.07
CA HIS A 10 -2.08 10.09 25.71
C HIS A 10 -0.88 9.80 24.78
N LEU A 11 0.18 9.21 25.34
CA LEU A 11 1.40 8.78 24.63
C LEU A 11 1.62 7.26 24.77
N ALA A 12 0.58 6.47 25.04
CA ALA A 12 0.73 5.04 25.33
C ALA A 12 -0.43 4.13 24.84
N GLU A 13 -1.21 4.54 23.83
CA GLU A 13 -2.25 3.70 23.19
C GLU A 13 -1.95 3.52 21.68
N ASP A 14 -0.81 4.02 21.21
CA ASP A 14 -0.44 4.15 19.81
C ASP A 14 -0.09 2.83 19.10
N ALA A 15 -0.03 1.70 19.83
CA ALA A 15 0.52 0.44 19.31
C ALA A 15 -0.53 -0.54 18.74
N GLU A 16 -1.82 -0.40 19.09
CA GLU A 16 -2.82 -1.43 18.75
C GLU A 16 -4.07 -0.90 18.03
N ASN A 17 -4.23 0.42 17.86
CA ASN A 17 -5.42 0.93 17.20
C ASN A 17 -5.30 0.78 15.66
N PRO A 18 -6.12 -0.06 15.01
CA PRO A 18 -6.03 -0.31 13.58
C PRO A 18 -6.20 0.97 12.75
N GLU A 19 -6.87 1.99 13.30
CA GLU A 19 -7.03 3.30 12.66
C GLU A 19 -5.71 4.09 12.55
N LEU A 20 -4.84 4.02 13.56
CA LEU A 20 -3.54 4.70 13.55
C LEU A 20 -2.56 4.05 12.58
N ILE A 21 -2.54 2.71 12.55
CA ILE A 21 -1.76 1.93 11.59
C ILE A 21 -2.25 2.20 10.17
N LYS A 22 -3.57 2.18 9.95
CA LYS A 22 -4.16 2.54 8.66
C LYS A 22 -3.81 3.98 8.26
N ALA A 23 -3.86 4.93 9.19
CA ALA A 23 -3.50 6.32 8.91
C ALA A 23 -2.02 6.48 8.54
N LYS A 24 -1.09 5.76 9.20
CA LYS A 24 0.32 5.72 8.79
C LYS A 24 0.48 5.19 7.38
N ILE A 25 -0.11 4.04 7.09
CA ILE A 25 0.00 3.43 5.76
C ILE A 25 -0.65 4.31 4.70
N VAL A 26 -1.79 4.95 5.00
CA VAL A 26 -2.42 5.94 4.10
C VAL A 26 -1.50 7.14 3.87
N SER A 27 -0.75 7.58 4.88
CA SER A 27 0.28 8.62 4.73
C SER A 27 1.46 8.16 3.87
N GLU A 28 1.79 6.87 3.90
CA GLU A 28 2.80 6.21 3.05
C GLU A 28 2.24 5.83 1.67
N THR A 29 0.91 5.87 1.51
CA THR A 29 0.21 5.61 0.26
C THR A 29 0.08 6.91 -0.52
N ALA A 30 0.67 6.94 -1.71
CA ALA A 30 0.51 8.07 -2.63
C ALA A 30 -0.06 7.59 -3.96
N ARG A 31 -0.89 8.43 -4.58
CA ARG A 31 -1.27 8.24 -5.98
C ARG A 31 -0.13 8.71 -6.86
N ILE A 32 0.33 7.83 -7.73
CA ILE A 32 1.48 8.09 -8.59
C ILE A 32 1.24 7.50 -9.98
N ASN A 33 1.69 8.23 -10.98
CA ASN A 33 1.65 7.76 -12.36
C ASN A 33 2.65 6.63 -12.56
N TRP A 34 2.24 5.59 -13.29
CA TRP A 34 3.09 4.46 -13.67
C TRP A 34 4.51 4.83 -14.18
N PRO A 35 4.73 5.85 -15.03
CA PRO A 35 6.07 6.26 -15.44
C PRO A 35 7.04 6.56 -14.29
N GLN A 36 6.56 7.05 -13.13
CA GLN A 36 7.43 7.28 -11.97
C GLN A 36 7.79 5.98 -11.23
N LEU A 37 6.95 4.95 -11.37
CA LEU A 37 7.16 3.62 -10.81
C LEU A 37 8.12 2.78 -11.66
N GLN A 38 8.33 3.11 -12.94
CA GLN A 38 9.22 2.36 -13.84
C GLN A 38 10.63 2.17 -13.27
N LYS A 39 11.16 3.15 -12.51
CA LYS A 39 12.48 3.03 -11.87
C LYS A 39 12.51 1.91 -10.81
N PHE A 40 11.43 1.77 -10.03
CA PHE A 40 11.30 0.74 -9.01
C PHE A 40 10.97 -0.61 -9.64
N TYR A 41 10.19 -0.59 -10.74
CA TYR A 41 9.85 -1.77 -11.52
C TYR A 41 11.12 -2.37 -12.15
N ALA A 42 11.98 -1.54 -12.74
CA ALA A 42 13.28 -1.95 -13.27
C ALA A 42 14.21 -2.52 -12.19
N ALA A 43 14.08 -2.09 -10.94
CA ALA A 43 14.78 -2.67 -9.80
C ALA A 43 14.20 -4.02 -9.34
N GLY A 44 13.05 -4.45 -9.89
CA GLY A 44 12.35 -5.67 -9.49
C GLY A 44 11.61 -5.56 -8.15
N SER A 45 11.43 -4.34 -7.63
CA SER A 45 10.82 -4.07 -6.32
C SER A 45 9.32 -3.78 -6.38
N VAL A 46 8.69 -3.78 -7.57
CA VAL A 46 7.27 -3.44 -7.70
C VAL A 46 6.39 -4.69 -7.64
N ILE A 47 5.42 -4.65 -6.73
CA ILE A 47 4.46 -5.71 -6.48
C ILE A 47 3.07 -5.17 -6.78
N THR A 48 2.32 -5.86 -7.63
CA THR A 48 0.93 -5.54 -7.92
C THR A 48 0.02 -6.26 -6.94
N VAL A 49 -0.87 -5.50 -6.31
CA VAL A 49 -1.94 -6.01 -5.46
C VAL A 49 -3.23 -5.99 -6.27
N GLY A 50 -3.91 -7.12 -6.33
CA GLY A 50 -5.20 -7.25 -6.99
C GLY A 50 -6.27 -6.42 -6.29
N SER A 51 -7.26 -5.95 -7.04
CA SER A 51 -8.34 -5.07 -6.53
C SER A 51 -9.26 -5.74 -5.49
N GLY A 52 -9.09 -7.04 -5.22
CA GLY A 52 -9.82 -7.78 -4.19
C GLY A 52 -9.18 -7.73 -2.80
N HIS A 53 -7.97 -7.17 -2.66
CA HIS A 53 -7.30 -6.99 -1.37
C HIS A 53 -7.04 -5.52 -1.09
N ASP A 54 -7.08 -5.18 0.19
CA ASP A 54 -6.82 -3.82 0.63
C ASP A 54 -5.30 -3.55 0.59
N LEU A 55 -4.89 -2.51 -0.15
CA LEU A 55 -3.48 -2.11 -0.23
C LEU A 55 -2.88 -1.89 1.17
N VAL A 56 -3.70 -1.39 2.12
CA VAL A 56 -3.26 -1.13 3.49
C VAL A 56 -3.02 -2.43 4.26
N GLU A 57 -3.88 -3.44 4.09
CA GLU A 57 -3.69 -4.74 4.72
C GLU A 57 -2.45 -5.46 4.18
N VAL A 58 -2.24 -5.40 2.86
CA VAL A 58 -1.06 -6.00 2.24
C VAL A 58 0.21 -5.27 2.69
N ALA A 59 0.21 -3.94 2.66
CA ALA A 59 1.32 -3.13 3.16
C ALA A 59 1.68 -3.43 4.62
N TYR A 60 0.66 -3.58 5.47
CA TYR A 60 0.85 -3.95 6.88
C TYR A 60 1.53 -5.31 7.03
N ALA A 61 1.06 -6.34 6.32
CA ALA A 61 1.66 -7.67 6.37
C ALA A 61 3.09 -7.68 5.80
N PHE A 62 3.37 -6.90 4.75
CA PHE A 62 4.73 -6.73 4.24
C PHE A 62 5.64 -6.03 5.27
N SER A 63 5.15 -5.00 5.96
CA SER A 63 5.89 -4.31 7.03
C SER A 63 6.11 -5.20 8.26
N ALA A 64 5.19 -6.13 8.53
CA ALA A 64 5.28 -7.08 9.64
C ALA A 64 6.07 -8.36 9.29
N ASP A 65 6.58 -8.48 8.05
CA ASP A 65 7.24 -9.68 7.52
C ASP A 65 6.38 -10.95 7.65
N ASP A 66 5.06 -10.82 7.48
CA ASP A 66 4.07 -11.90 7.59
C ASP A 66 4.13 -12.86 6.37
N LYS A 67 5.15 -13.72 6.35
CA LYS A 67 5.37 -14.68 5.25
C LYS A 67 4.19 -15.60 4.98
N THR A 68 3.42 -15.97 6.02
CA THR A 68 2.23 -16.82 5.88
C THR A 68 1.15 -16.14 5.04
N LYS A 69 0.84 -14.87 5.32
CA LYS A 69 -0.13 -14.10 4.53
C LYS A 69 0.37 -13.83 3.12
N VAL A 70 1.65 -13.46 2.98
CA VAL A 70 2.24 -13.21 1.66
C VAL A 70 2.21 -14.48 0.79
N ALA A 71 2.48 -15.65 1.37
CA ALA A 71 2.39 -16.93 0.67
C ALA A 71 0.95 -17.25 0.24
N ASP A 72 -0.03 -17.00 1.11
CA ASP A 72 -1.46 -17.19 0.79
C ASP A 72 -1.89 -16.29 -0.37
N TRP A 73 -1.50 -15.01 -0.35
CA TRP A 73 -1.83 -14.08 -1.44
C TRP A 73 -1.14 -14.41 -2.76
N LEU A 74 0.11 -14.87 -2.71
CA LEU A 74 0.82 -15.37 -3.90
C LEU A 74 0.11 -16.61 -4.46
N ALA A 75 -0.35 -17.51 -3.61
CA ALA A 75 -1.09 -18.71 -4.00
C ALA A 75 -2.49 -18.38 -4.55
N ALA A 76 -3.17 -17.38 -3.97
CA ALA A 76 -4.45 -16.88 -4.43
C ALA A 76 -4.35 -16.04 -5.72
N GLY A 77 -3.15 -15.62 -6.12
CA GLY A 77 -2.91 -14.70 -7.24
C GLY A 77 -3.25 -13.24 -6.92
N SER A 78 -3.57 -12.96 -5.66
CA SER A 78 -3.93 -11.64 -5.14
C SER A 78 -2.75 -10.67 -5.07
N VAL A 79 -1.55 -11.17 -4.80
CA VAL A 79 -0.33 -10.38 -4.79
C VAL A 79 0.65 -11.04 -5.74
N GLN A 80 1.12 -10.29 -6.72
CA GLN A 80 2.02 -10.81 -7.75
C GLN A 80 2.98 -9.73 -8.21
N ARG A 81 4.12 -10.13 -8.78
CA ARG A 81 5.02 -9.15 -9.41
C ARG A 81 4.33 -8.56 -10.62
N THR A 82 4.48 -7.25 -10.82
CA THR A 82 3.92 -6.60 -12.01
C THR A 82 4.46 -7.27 -13.26
N THR A 83 3.57 -7.71 -14.14
CA THR A 83 3.96 -8.28 -15.43
C THR A 83 4.24 -7.15 -16.43
N GLU A 84 5.08 -7.43 -17.42
CA GLU A 84 5.37 -6.47 -18.50
C GLU A 84 4.08 -6.02 -19.22
N GLN A 85 3.09 -6.92 -19.34
CA GLN A 85 1.80 -6.59 -19.94
C GLN A 85 1.01 -5.58 -19.09
N GLN A 86 0.91 -5.78 -17.77
CA GLN A 86 0.25 -4.81 -16.87
C GLN A 86 0.97 -3.47 -16.91
N ALA A 87 2.30 -3.50 -16.83
CA ALA A 87 3.16 -2.32 -16.91
C ALA A 87 2.92 -1.53 -18.20
N GLN A 88 2.88 -2.20 -19.35
CA GLN A 88 2.61 -1.54 -20.62
C GLN A 88 1.20 -0.97 -20.68
N GLN A 89 0.18 -1.68 -20.18
CA GLN A 89 -1.18 -1.15 -20.18
C GLN A 89 -1.31 0.11 -19.33
N TRP A 90 -0.72 0.15 -18.14
CA TRP A 90 -0.74 1.34 -17.29
C TRP A 90 0.05 2.50 -17.89
N PHE A 91 1.14 2.19 -18.60
CA PHE A 91 1.91 3.19 -19.33
C PHE A 91 1.11 3.80 -20.48
N ASP A 92 0.49 2.96 -21.32
CA ASP A 92 -0.28 3.38 -22.49
C ASP A 92 -1.53 4.19 -22.09
N ASN A 93 -2.22 3.76 -21.04
CA ASN A 93 -3.39 4.43 -20.52
C ASN A 93 -3.07 5.61 -19.59
N ASN A 94 -1.78 5.89 -19.34
CA ASN A 94 -1.31 6.86 -18.36
C ASN A 94 -2.09 6.76 -17.03
N THR A 95 -2.20 5.51 -16.54
CA THR A 95 -3.05 5.19 -15.40
C THR A 95 -2.40 5.68 -14.11
N GLU A 96 -3.18 6.40 -13.31
CA GLU A 96 -2.81 6.77 -11.96
C GLU A 96 -3.07 5.59 -11.03
N LEU A 97 -2.02 5.12 -10.36
CA LEU A 97 -2.07 3.95 -9.49
C LEU A 97 -1.84 4.41 -8.05
N TRP A 98 -2.44 3.69 -7.12
CA TRP A 98 -2.08 3.82 -5.71
C TRP A 98 -0.78 3.07 -5.47
N ALA A 99 0.23 3.74 -4.94
CA ALA A 99 1.52 3.16 -4.61
C ALA A 99 1.84 3.36 -3.12
N VAL A 100 2.28 2.29 -2.48
CA VAL A 100 2.82 2.27 -1.13
C VAL A 100 4.28 1.85 -1.19
N VAL A 101 5.14 2.59 -0.51
CA VAL A 101 6.57 2.25 -0.40
C VAL A 101 6.84 1.58 0.94
N ILE A 102 7.11 0.27 0.93
CA ILE A 102 7.53 -0.50 2.11
C ILE A 102 8.94 -1.01 1.83
N SER A 103 9.96 -0.34 2.34
CA SER A 103 11.35 -0.65 2.01
C SER A 103 11.66 -2.14 2.22
N PRO A 104 12.17 -2.87 1.21
CA PRO A 104 12.65 -2.40 -0.11
C PRO A 104 11.65 -2.49 -1.29
N TRP A 105 10.38 -2.81 -1.05
CA TRP A 105 9.32 -3.04 -2.03
C TRP A 105 8.40 -1.83 -2.26
N VAL A 106 7.75 -1.79 -3.41
CA VAL A 106 6.71 -0.82 -3.76
C VAL A 106 5.46 -1.57 -4.19
N LEU A 107 4.41 -1.47 -3.39
CA LEU A 107 3.12 -2.10 -3.66
C LEU A 107 2.27 -1.15 -4.49
N VAL A 108 1.66 -1.64 -5.58
CA VAL A 108 0.85 -0.84 -6.49
C VAL A 108 -0.52 -1.47 -6.71
N GLN A 109 -1.55 -0.65 -6.86
CA GLN A 109 -2.92 -1.08 -7.10
C GLN A 109 -3.64 -0.12 -8.04
N ASP A 110 -4.40 -0.65 -9.00
CA ASP A 110 -5.13 0.15 -10.01
C ASP A 110 -6.45 0.74 -9.48
N LYS A 111 -7.13 0.00 -8.60
CA LYS A 111 -8.37 0.42 -7.96
C LYS A 111 -8.38 -0.01 -6.49
N PRO A 112 -8.60 0.90 -5.54
CA PRO A 112 -8.92 0.48 -4.18
C PRO A 112 -10.21 -0.34 -4.27
N ALA A 113 -10.26 -1.47 -3.55
CA ALA A 113 -11.42 -2.35 -3.51
C ALA A 113 -12.69 -1.50 -3.34
N GLN A 114 -13.58 -1.53 -4.34
CA GLN A 114 -14.84 -0.79 -4.29
C GLN A 114 -15.62 -1.34 -3.09
N LEU A 115 -15.60 -0.60 -1.98
CA LEU A 115 -16.35 -0.89 -0.77
C LEU A 115 -17.83 -0.87 -1.16
N ASN A 116 -18.44 -2.05 -1.27
CA ASN A 116 -19.83 -2.23 -1.65
C ASN A 116 -20.62 -2.78 -0.47
#